data_AF-A0A432SH63-F1
#
_entry.id   AF-A0A432SH63-F1
#
_cell.length_a   1.000
_cell.length_b   1.000
_cell.length_c   1.000
_cell.angle_alpha   90.00
_cell.angle_beta   90.00
_cell.angle_gamma   90.00
#
_symmetry.space_group_name_H-M   'P 1'
#
loop_
_entity.id
_entity.type
_entity.pdbx_description
1 polymer ?
#
loop_
_entity_poly.entity_id
_entity_poly.type
_entity_poly.pdbx_seq_one_letter_code
_entity_poly.pdbx_strand_id
1 'polypeptide(L)'
;MPKRDDIKTILLIGSGPIVIGQACEFDYSGTQAVKTLKELGYRVVLINSNPATIMTDPEFADRTYIEPIKEEIIAQIIDKENVDAVLPTMGGQTALNVAMSMHEKGMLEGVEFLGADPEAIKKGEDR
;
A
#
# COMPACT_ATOMS: atom_id res chain seq x y z
N MET A 1 3.96 -10.98 -16.30
CA MET A 1 2.59 -10.96 -16.85
C MET A 1 2.35 -9.60 -17.48
N PRO A 2 1.54 -9.49 -18.55
CA PRO A 2 1.16 -8.20 -19.09
C PRO A 2 0.40 -7.36 -18.03
N LYS A 3 0.31 -6.06 -18.28
CA LYS A 3 -0.50 -5.12 -17.46
C LYS A 3 -1.94 -5.64 -17.33
N ARG A 4 -2.54 -5.48 -16.15
CA ARG A 4 -3.96 -5.72 -15.90
C ARG A 4 -4.75 -4.47 -16.30
N ASP A 5 -5.76 -4.63 -17.15
CA ASP A 5 -6.60 -3.52 -17.63
C ASP A 5 -7.87 -3.32 -16.79
N ASP A 6 -8.18 -4.28 -15.92
CA ASP A 6 -9.28 -4.24 -14.96
C ASP A 6 -8.96 -3.39 -13.72
N ILE A 7 -7.68 -3.08 -13.47
CA ILE A 7 -7.22 -2.24 -12.36
C ILE A 7 -6.75 -0.89 -12.90
N LYS A 8 -7.22 0.20 -12.29
CA LYS A 8 -6.82 1.57 -12.65
C LYS A 8 -6.13 2.28 -11.50
N THR A 9 -6.67 2.19 -10.29
CA THR A 9 -6.19 2.88 -9.09
C THR A 9 -5.65 1.88 -8.08
N ILE A 10 -4.37 2.04 -7.73
CA ILE A 10 -3.68 1.19 -6.75
C ILE A 10 -3.32 2.02 -5.53
N LEU A 11 -3.70 1.53 -4.35
CA LEU A 11 -3.26 2.05 -3.06
C LEU A 11 -2.00 1.32 -2.59
N LEU A 12 -0.87 2.03 -2.56
CA LEU A 12 0.35 1.59 -1.89
C LEU A 12 0.26 1.95 -0.41
N ILE A 13 0.53 0.99 0.47
CA ILE A 13 0.57 1.22 1.93
C ILE A 13 2.05 1.23 2.36
N GLY A 14 2.51 2.38 2.87
CA GLY A 14 3.87 2.57 3.36
C GLY A 14 4.11 1.92 4.73
N SER A 15 5.34 2.03 5.23
CA SER A 15 5.76 1.45 6.51
C SER A 15 5.51 2.33 7.73
N GLY A 16 5.23 3.61 7.54
CA GLY A 16 5.18 4.57 8.64
C GLY A 16 6.59 4.95 9.15
N PRO A 17 6.72 5.40 10.41
CA PRO A 17 7.98 5.90 10.95
C PRO A 17 9.05 4.82 11.03
N ILE A 18 10.31 5.23 10.91
CA ILE A 18 11.48 4.35 11.03
C ILE A 18 11.59 3.85 12.47
N VAL A 19 11.70 2.52 12.62
CA VAL A 19 11.96 1.84 13.89
C VAL A 19 13.04 0.77 13.72
N ILE A 20 13.65 0.32 14.82
CA ILE A 20 14.59 -0.80 14.76
C ILE A 20 13.86 -2.04 14.20
N GLY A 21 14.38 -2.62 13.13
CA GLY A 21 13.80 -3.75 12.43
C GLY A 21 12.82 -3.40 11.31
N GLN A 22 12.46 -2.13 11.13
CA GLN A 22 11.66 -1.63 10.00
C GLN A 22 12.08 -0.20 9.65
N ALA A 23 13.01 -0.05 8.71
CA ALA A 23 13.70 1.21 8.45
C ALA A 23 13.62 1.66 6.98
N CYS A 24 14.69 2.27 6.47
CA CYS A 24 14.73 2.96 5.19
C CYS A 24 14.52 2.05 3.97
N GLU A 25 14.67 0.74 4.14
CA GLU A 25 14.45 -0.25 3.09
C GLU A 25 13.03 -0.18 2.49
N PHE A 26 12.04 0.27 3.26
CA PHE A 26 10.66 0.42 2.80
C PHE A 26 10.41 1.74 2.06
N ASP A 27 11.16 2.81 2.35
CA ASP A 27 11.13 4.01 1.50
C ASP A 27 11.74 3.68 0.12
N TYR A 28 12.87 2.99 0.10
CA TYR A 28 13.48 2.51 -1.15
C TYR A 28 12.52 1.61 -1.94
N SER A 29 11.95 0.59 -1.29
CA SER A 29 11.06 -0.38 -1.96
C SER A 29 9.76 0.28 -2.41
N GLY A 30 9.15 1.12 -1.57
CA GLY A 30 7.95 1.89 -1.90
C GLY A 30 8.16 2.83 -3.08
N THR A 31 9.29 3.54 -3.11
CA THR A 31 9.66 4.43 -4.22
C THR A 31 9.79 3.67 -5.54
N GLN A 32 10.44 2.51 -5.54
CA GLN A 32 10.54 1.65 -6.73
C GLN A 32 9.17 1.15 -7.19
N ALA A 33 8.30 0.78 -6.25
CA ALA A 33 6.94 0.33 -6.55
C ALA A 33 6.11 1.45 -7.21
N VAL A 34 6.11 2.67 -6.64
CA VAL A 34 5.40 3.82 -7.21
C VAL A 34 5.87 4.10 -8.64
N LYS A 35 7.19 4.14 -8.84
CA LYS A 35 7.78 4.37 -10.17
C LYS A 35 7.31 3.33 -11.19
N THR A 36 7.41 2.05 -10.83
CA THR A 36 7.01 0.94 -11.71
C THR A 36 5.52 0.99 -12.04
N LEU A 37 4.66 1.24 -11.06
CA LEU A 37 3.22 1.32 -11.28
C LEU A 37 2.84 2.49 -12.20
N LYS A 38 3.51 3.65 -12.07
CA LYS A 38 3.29 4.79 -12.96
C LYS A 38 3.82 4.56 -14.37
N GLU A 39 4.96 3.91 -14.53
CA GLU A 39 5.49 3.52 -15.85
C GLU A 39 4.54 2.56 -16.58
N LEU A 40 3.84 1.70 -15.84
CA LEU A 40 2.77 0.85 -16.36
C LEU A 40 1.45 1.62 -16.60
N GLY A 41 1.36 2.89 -16.20
CA GLY A 41 0.20 3.74 -16.41
C GLY A 41 -0.97 3.41 -15.48
N TYR A 42 -0.69 2.99 -14.25
CA TYR A 42 -1.70 2.98 -13.17
C TYR A 42 -1.74 4.34 -12.48
N ARG A 43 -2.91 4.69 -11.95
CA ARG A 43 -3.04 5.76 -10.97
C ARG A 43 -2.56 5.22 -9.62
N VAL A 44 -1.58 5.89 -9.02
CA VAL A 44 -1.02 5.49 -7.71
C VAL A 44 -1.48 6.44 -6.62
N VAL A 45 -2.15 5.87 -5.61
CA VAL A 45 -2.44 6.52 -4.33
C VAL A 45 -1.49 5.94 -3.30
N LEU A 46 -0.91 6.79 -2.47
CA LEU A 46 0.02 6.38 -1.43
C LEU A 46 -0.45 6.90 -0.07
N ILE A 47 -0.39 6.05 0.96
CA ILE A 47 -0.43 6.46 2.37
C ILE A 47 0.88 6.11 3.07
N ASN A 48 1.49 7.08 3.76
CA ASN A 48 2.60 6.85 4.66
C ASN A 48 2.67 7.97 5.70
N SER A 49 2.72 7.64 6.99
CA SER A 49 2.79 8.65 8.06
C SER A 49 4.18 9.28 8.23
N ASN A 50 5.23 8.73 7.62
CA ASN A 50 6.58 9.27 7.71
C ASN A 50 6.82 10.36 6.64
N PRO A 51 6.95 11.64 7.02
CA PRO A 51 7.19 12.72 6.06
C PRO A 51 8.63 12.76 5.52
N ALA A 52 9.56 12.01 6.13
CA ALA A 52 10.97 12.01 5.74
C ALA A 52 11.29 10.86 4.76
N THR A 53 10.44 10.68 3.74
CA THR A 53 10.58 9.61 2.75
C THR A 53 10.46 10.14 1.33
N ILE A 54 11.27 9.61 0.41
CA ILE A 54 11.22 9.99 -1.01
C ILE A 54 9.88 9.59 -1.62
N MET A 55 9.34 8.43 -1.23
CA MET A 55 8.03 7.97 -1.73
C MET A 55 6.90 8.97 -1.45
N THR A 56 7.00 9.77 -0.37
CA THR A 56 5.99 10.79 -0.03
C THR A 56 6.17 12.13 -0.73
N ASP A 57 7.22 12.31 -1.53
CA ASP A 57 7.41 13.54 -2.29
C ASP A 57 6.25 13.72 -3.30
N PRO A 58 5.74 14.96 -3.50
CA PRO A 58 4.54 15.20 -4.29
C PRO A 58 4.60 14.75 -5.75
N GLU A 59 5.80 14.54 -6.29
CA GLU A 59 6.03 14.14 -7.69
C GLU A 59 5.97 12.62 -7.92
N PHE A 60 6.07 11.83 -6.86
CA PHE A 60 6.17 10.38 -6.98
C PHE A 60 4.81 9.73 -7.22
N ALA A 61 3.84 9.86 -6.31
CA ALA A 61 2.50 9.32 -6.49
C ALA A 61 1.53 10.37 -7.09
N ASP A 62 0.46 9.91 -7.74
CA ASP A 62 -0.59 10.82 -8.22
C ASP A 62 -1.38 11.45 -7.06
N ARG A 63 -1.44 10.74 -5.92
CA ARG A 63 -1.97 11.29 -4.66
C ARG A 63 -1.22 10.69 -3.46
N THR A 64 -0.67 11.57 -2.63
CA THR A 64 0.01 11.17 -1.38
C THR A 64 -0.77 11.63 -0.16
N TYR A 65 -0.95 10.72 0.79
CA TYR A 65 -1.53 10.94 2.11
C TYR A 65 -0.45 10.76 3.17
N ILE A 66 -0.01 11.87 3.77
CA ILE A 66 0.86 11.85 4.95
C ILE A 66 -0.03 11.80 6.20
N GLU A 67 -0.61 10.63 6.44
CA GLU A 67 -1.63 10.37 7.46
C GLU A 67 -1.28 9.12 8.27
N PRO A 68 -1.79 8.95 9.50
CA PRO A 68 -1.62 7.73 10.28
C PRO A 68 -2.10 6.49 9.51
N ILE A 69 -1.30 5.42 9.54
CA ILE A 69 -1.65 4.14 8.90
C ILE A 69 -2.62 3.39 9.82
N LYS A 70 -3.90 3.73 9.70
CA LYS A 70 -5.02 3.16 10.47
C LYS A 70 -6.13 2.71 9.53
N GLU A 71 -6.87 1.69 9.96
CA GLU A 71 -7.92 1.07 9.16
C GLU A 71 -8.99 2.06 8.73
N GLU A 72 -9.42 2.95 9.63
CA GLU A 72 -10.50 3.91 9.34
C GLU A 72 -10.06 4.95 8.30
N ILE A 73 -8.79 5.36 8.37
CA ILE A 73 -8.20 6.32 7.42
C ILE A 73 -8.01 5.66 6.06
N ILE A 74 -7.48 4.43 6.03
CA ILE A 74 -7.31 3.68 4.79
C ILE A 74 -8.68 3.43 4.14
N ALA A 75 -9.70 3.05 4.90
CA ALA A 75 -11.06 2.87 4.38
C ALA A 75 -11.63 4.16 3.77
N GLN A 76 -11.42 5.31 4.43
CA GLN A 76 -11.81 6.61 3.88
C GLN A 76 -11.07 6.94 2.58
N ILE A 77 -9.78 6.60 2.49
CA ILE A 77 -8.98 6.81 1.26
C ILE A 77 -9.48 5.90 0.14
N ILE A 78 -9.78 4.64 0.45
CA ILE A 78 -10.31 3.66 -0.51
C ILE A 78 -11.60 4.17 -1.16
N ASP A 79 -12.56 4.61 -0.33
CA ASP A 79 -13.84 5.16 -0.79
C ASP A 79 -13.64 6.44 -1.60
N LYS A 80 -12.87 7.39 -1.05
CA LYS A 80 -12.64 8.70 -1.67
C LYS A 80 -11.93 8.61 -3.03
N GLU A 81 -10.95 7.71 -3.14
CA GLU A 81 -10.11 7.60 -4.34
C GLU A 81 -10.59 6.53 -5.32
N ASN A 82 -11.66 5.79 -4.99
CA ASN A 82 -12.16 4.64 -5.76
C ASN A 82 -11.03 3.66 -6.05
N VAL A 83 -10.39 3.15 -4.99
CA VAL A 83 -9.26 2.23 -5.09
C VAL A 83 -9.74 0.87 -5.57
N ASP A 84 -9.15 0.38 -6.66
CA ASP A 84 -9.45 -0.95 -7.21
C ASP A 84 -8.63 -2.04 -6.51
N ALA A 85 -7.41 -1.70 -6.08
CA ALA A 85 -6.48 -2.66 -5.51
C ALA A 85 -5.52 -2.07 -4.47
N VAL A 86 -5.09 -2.89 -3.52
CA VAL A 86 -4.07 -2.56 -2.52
C VAL A 86 -2.77 -3.33 -2.78
N LEU A 87 -1.63 -2.67 -2.55
CA LEU A 87 -0.30 -3.28 -2.58
C LEU A 87 0.35 -3.16 -1.19
N PRO A 88 0.14 -4.15 -0.29
CA PRO A 88 0.62 -4.09 1.09
C PRO A 88 2.04 -4.63 1.29
N THR A 89 2.68 -5.16 0.24
CA THR A 89 3.96 -5.88 0.34
C THR A 89 5.20 -4.99 0.37
N MET A 90 5.03 -3.67 0.28
CA MET A 90 6.13 -2.69 0.20
C MET A 90 6.31 -1.86 1.48
N GLY A 91 5.47 -2.07 2.51
CA GLY A 91 5.46 -1.30 3.76
C GLY A 91 5.77 -2.12 5.01
N GLY A 92 6.45 -3.25 4.87
CA GLY A 92 6.86 -4.10 5.99
C GLY A 92 5.67 -4.67 6.78
N GLN A 93 5.89 -4.94 8.06
CA GLN A 93 4.86 -5.53 8.92
C GLN A 93 3.68 -4.59 9.14
N THR A 94 3.94 -3.28 9.18
CA THR A 94 2.88 -2.28 9.35
C THR A 94 1.83 -2.39 8.24
N ALA A 95 2.26 -2.46 6.99
CA ALA A 95 1.35 -2.57 5.85
C ALA A 95 0.64 -3.94 5.79
N LEU A 96 1.37 -5.03 6.04
CA LEU A 96 0.78 -6.37 6.05
C LEU A 96 -0.28 -6.52 7.14
N ASN A 97 0.03 -6.11 8.39
CA ASN A 97 -0.89 -6.24 9.51
C ASN A 97 -2.19 -5.46 9.29
N VAL A 98 -2.09 -4.20 8.84
CA VAL A 98 -3.28 -3.38 8.64
C VAL A 98 -4.13 -3.91 7.48
N ALA A 99 -3.50 -4.32 6.36
CA ALA A 99 -4.23 -4.87 5.22
C ALA A 99 -4.92 -6.19 5.57
N MET A 100 -4.23 -7.09 6.27
CA MET A 100 -4.81 -8.36 6.71
C MET A 100 -5.93 -8.16 7.72
N SER A 101 -5.78 -7.27 8.70
CA SER A 101 -6.84 -6.99 9.67
C SER A 101 -8.08 -6.40 8.99
N MET A 102 -7.89 -5.47 8.04
CA MET A 102 -8.99 -4.92 7.24
C MET A 102 -9.66 -5.99 6.38
N HIS A 103 -8.89 -6.90 5.77
CA HIS A 103 -9.42 -8.02 5.00
C HIS A 103 -10.28 -8.95 5.87
N GLU A 104 -9.77 -9.35 7.04
CA GLU A 104 -10.49 -10.21 7.99
C GLU A 104 -11.78 -9.55 8.53
N LYS A 105 -11.81 -8.21 8.58
CA LYS A 105 -12.99 -7.42 8.98
C LYS A 105 -13.96 -7.14 7.81
N GLY A 106 -13.67 -7.60 6.59
CA GLY A 106 -14.49 -7.33 5.39
C GLY A 106 -14.42 -5.88 4.89
N MET A 107 -13.45 -5.09 5.34
CA MET A 107 -13.31 -3.67 4.95
C MET A 107 -12.71 -3.49 3.55
N LEU A 108 -12.21 -4.57 2.94
CA LEU A 108 -11.58 -4.59 1.61
C LEU A 108 -12.44 -5.38 0.60
N GLU A 109 -13.74 -5.56 0.85
CA GLU A 109 -14.64 -6.16 -0.13
C GLU A 109 -14.63 -5.36 -1.45
N GLY A 110 -14.37 -6.05 -2.56
CA GLY A 110 -14.24 -5.43 -3.88
C GLY A 110 -12.90 -4.76 -4.17
N VAL A 111 -11.94 -4.81 -3.23
CA VAL A 111 -10.58 -4.29 -3.42
C VAL A 111 -9.61 -5.47 -3.55
N GLU A 112 -8.91 -5.52 -4.67
CA GLU A 112 -7.99 -6.61 -5.00
C GLU A 112 -6.67 -6.52 -4.23
N PHE A 113 -6.14 -7.65 -3.75
CA PHE A 113 -4.79 -7.72 -3.20
C PHE A 113 -3.76 -7.97 -4.31
N LEU A 114 -2.78 -7.08 -4.43
CA LEU A 114 -1.67 -7.24 -5.35
C LEU A 114 -0.39 -7.67 -4.64
N GLY A 115 0.44 -8.42 -5.37
CA GLY A 115 1.76 -8.87 -4.90
C GLY A 115 1.71 -10.12 -4.03
N ALA A 116 0.80 -10.19 -3.06
CA ALA A 116 0.60 -11.38 -2.23
C ALA A 116 -0.88 -11.60 -1.91
N ASP A 117 -1.31 -12.86 -2.03
CA ASP A 117 -2.64 -13.30 -1.67
C ASP A 117 -2.81 -13.31 -0.13
N PRO A 118 -3.96 -12.88 0.42
CA PRO A 118 -4.21 -12.87 1.87
C PRO A 118 -3.98 -14.24 2.54
N GLU A 119 -4.36 -15.35 1.91
CA GLU A 119 -4.13 -16.68 2.46
C GLU A 119 -2.63 -17.02 2.49
N ALA A 120 -1.89 -16.59 1.46
CA ALA A 120 -0.44 -16.78 1.40
C ALA A 120 0.30 -15.94 2.46
N ILE A 121 -0.14 -14.70 2.69
CA ILE A 121 0.39 -13.84 3.76
C ILE A 121 0.14 -14.52 5.11
N LYS A 122 -1.10 -14.94 5.38
CA LYS A 122 -1.46 -15.61 6.63
C LYS A 122 -0.60 -16.83 6.89
N LYS A 123 -0.41 -17.68 5.87
CA LYS A 123 0.43 -18.89 5.97
C LYS A 123 1.92 -18.58 6.22
N GLY A 124 2.42 -17.46 5.70
CA GLY A 124 3.81 -17.04 5.90
C GLY A 124 4.09 -16.45 7.28
N GLU A 125 3.08 -15.79 7.87
CA GLU A 125 3.18 -15.09 9.15
C GLU A 125 2.79 -15.96 10.36
N ASP A 126 1.93 -16.97 10.17
CA ASP A 126 1.52 -17.92 11.20
C ASP A 126 2.65 -18.93 11.50
N ARG A 127 3.04 -19.07 12.78
CA ARG A 127 4.21 -19.83 13.24
C ARG A 127 3.84 -20.97 14.18
#